data_AF-A0AA35RBW3-F1
#
_entry.id   AF-A0AA35RBW3-F1
#
_cell.length_a   1.000
_cell.length_b   1.000
_cell.length_c   1.000
_cell.angle_alpha   90.00
_cell.angle_beta   90.00
_cell.angle_gamma   90.00
#
_symmetry.space_group_name_H-M   'P 1'
#
loop_
_entity.id
_entity.type
_entity.pdbx_description
1 polymer ?
#
loop_
_entity_poly.entity_id
_entity_poly.type
_entity_poly.pdbx_seq_one_letter_code
_entity_poly.pdbx_strand_id
1 'polypeptide(L)'
;MEVDHVKFLQLVPSPIRCVRFCNHPTSPKLAVSRTNGSIEVWCTVDGSTYFMDNWIPGRLDSPVESILWQGKNTIVTAGFSGKAFSVVI
;
A
#
# COMPACT_ATOMS: atom_id res chain seq x y z
N MET A 1 -29.45 22.83 6.26
CA MET A 1 -28.62 21.76 5.69
C MET A 1 -29.00 20.50 6.41
N GLU A 2 -29.57 19.54 5.68
CA GLU A 2 -29.98 18.25 6.22
C GLU A 2 -28.87 17.23 5.90
N VAL A 3 -28.57 16.33 6.85
CA VAL A 3 -27.45 15.40 6.75
C VAL A 3 -27.97 13.98 6.91
N ASP A 4 -27.82 13.18 5.85
CA ASP A 4 -28.14 11.76 5.88
C ASP A 4 -26.93 10.92 6.33
N HIS A 5 -27.08 10.22 7.45
CA HIS A 5 -26.05 9.34 8.02
C HIS A 5 -26.19 7.90 7.48
N VAL A 6 -25.85 7.73 6.22
CA VAL A 6 -25.90 6.44 5.52
C VAL A 6 -24.87 5.44 6.05
N LYS A 7 -25.31 4.20 6.29
CA LYS A 7 -24.47 3.06 6.78
C LYS A 7 -24.66 1.76 6.00
N PHE A 8 -25.34 1.77 4.85
CA PHE A 8 -25.60 0.55 4.08
C PHE A 8 -24.37 0.04 3.31
N LEU A 9 -23.30 0.83 3.17
CA LEU A 9 -22.07 0.40 2.51
C LEU A 9 -21.24 -0.49 3.43
N GLN A 10 -21.12 -1.76 3.07
CA GLN A 10 -20.28 -2.73 3.77
C GLN A 10 -18.85 -2.74 3.23
N LEU A 11 -18.15 -1.60 3.33
CA LEU A 11 -16.75 -1.49 2.90
C LEU A 11 -15.84 -2.14 3.96
N VAL A 12 -15.44 -3.38 3.72
CA VAL A 12 -14.49 -4.10 4.58
C VAL A 12 -13.08 -4.02 3.98
N PRO A 13 -12.10 -3.41 4.67
CA PRO A 13 -10.73 -3.38 4.16
C PRO A 13 -10.14 -4.79 4.12
N SER A 14 -9.38 -5.06 3.07
CA SER A 14 -8.67 -6.33 2.94
C SER A 14 -7.58 -6.46 4.03
N PRO A 15 -7.32 -7.67 4.57
CA PRO A 15 -6.23 -7.90 5.51
C PRO A 15 -4.87 -7.44 4.98
N ILE A 16 -4.01 -6.96 5.88
CA ILE A 16 -2.62 -6.62 5.56
C ILE A 16 -1.84 -7.92 5.33
N ARG A 17 -1.02 -7.95 4.28
CA ARG A 17 -0.12 -9.06 3.97
C ARG A 17 1.33 -8.73 4.27
N CYS A 18 1.85 -7.63 3.76
CA CYS A 18 3.23 -7.22 3.96
C CYS A 18 3.31 -5.73 4.30
N VAL A 19 4.32 -5.39 5.10
CA VAL A 19 4.62 -4.01 5.48
C VAL A 19 6.12 -3.78 5.33
N ARG A 20 6.51 -2.69 4.66
CA ARG A 20 7.92 -2.33 4.45
C ARG A 20 8.13 -0.83 4.51
N PHE A 21 9.03 -0.40 5.39
CA PHE A 21 9.52 0.97 5.40
C PHE A 21 10.49 1.20 4.24
N CYS A 22 10.40 2.39 3.65
CA CYS A 22 11.42 2.93 2.79
C CYS A 22 12.53 3.47 3.70
N ASN A 23 13.71 2.84 3.65
CA ASN A 23 14.86 3.23 4.48
C ASN A 23 15.59 4.48 3.93
N HIS A 24 14.83 5.48 3.43
CA HIS A 24 15.41 6.73 2.93
C HIS A 24 15.37 7.82 4.01
N PRO A 25 16.51 8.41 4.38
CA PRO A 25 16.61 9.30 5.55
C PRO A 25 15.79 10.59 5.43
N THR A 26 15.51 11.04 4.21
CA THR A 26 14.77 12.31 3.96
C THR A 26 13.30 12.12 3.60
N SER A 27 12.82 10.88 3.46
CA SER A 27 11.44 10.62 3.03
C SER A 27 10.99 9.26 3.58
N PRO A 28 10.59 9.20 4.86
CA PRO A 28 10.06 7.97 5.44
C PRO A 28 8.71 7.66 4.80
N LYS A 29 8.69 6.60 3.99
CA LYS A 29 7.47 6.03 3.40
C LYS A 29 7.24 4.63 3.93
N LEU A 30 6.00 4.18 3.92
CA LEU A 30 5.58 2.84 4.34
C LEU A 30 4.72 2.22 3.25
N ALA A 31 5.20 1.13 2.66
CA ALA A 31 4.41 0.34 1.72
C ALA A 31 3.66 -0.76 2.50
N VAL A 32 2.36 -0.89 2.23
CA VAL A 32 1.47 -1.88 2.86
C VAL A 32 0.75 -2.65 1.75
N SER A 33 1.07 -3.94 1.56
CA SER A 33 0.26 -4.79 0.69
C SER A 33 -0.93 -5.37 1.43
N ARG A 34 -2.01 -5.57 0.69
CA ARG A 34 -3.25 -6.17 1.15
C ARG A 34 -3.45 -7.53 0.48
N THR A 35 -4.28 -8.39 1.05
CA THR A 35 -4.53 -9.74 0.49
C THR A 35 -5.27 -9.74 -0.85
N ASN A 36 -5.96 -8.64 -1.20
CA ASN A 36 -6.52 -8.42 -2.54
C ASN A 36 -5.47 -7.95 -3.57
N GLY A 37 -4.19 -7.90 -3.20
CA GLY A 37 -3.08 -7.48 -4.06
C GLY A 37 -2.87 -5.98 -4.15
N SER A 38 -3.72 -5.14 -3.55
CA SER A 38 -3.50 -3.68 -3.57
C SER A 38 -2.35 -3.28 -2.66
N ILE A 39 -1.70 -2.17 -2.99
CA ILE A 39 -0.58 -1.62 -2.21
C ILE A 39 -0.92 -0.19 -1.85
N GLU A 40 -0.87 0.12 -0.57
CA GLU A 40 -0.96 1.48 -0.06
C GLU A 40 0.43 2.00 0.24
N VAL A 41 0.68 3.26 -0.11
CA VAL A 41 1.90 3.98 0.26
C VAL A 41 1.51 5.06 1.23
N TRP A 42 2.03 4.96 2.44
CA TRP A 42 1.79 5.89 3.52
C TRP A 42 3.04 6.75 3.73
N CYS A 43 2.81 8.06 3.90
CA CYS A 43 3.82 9.04 4.25
C CYS A 43 3.54 9.61 5.64
N THR A 44 4.52 10.27 6.23
CA THR A 44 4.33 11.02 7.47
C THR A 44 4.96 12.41 7.38
N VAL A 45 4.31 13.40 8.00
CA VAL A 45 4.78 14.80 8.02
C VAL A 45 5.77 15.03 9.16
N ASP A 46 5.51 14.44 10.32
CA ASP A 46 6.19 14.71 11.59
C ASP A 46 6.60 13.43 12.34
N GLY A 47 6.47 12.26 11.69
CA GLY A 47 6.70 10.96 12.32
C GLY A 47 5.51 10.40 13.11
N SER A 48 4.42 11.15 13.23
CA SER A 48 3.24 10.74 14.01
C SER A 48 1.93 10.77 13.19
N THR A 49 1.84 11.71 12.26
CA THR A 49 0.69 11.93 11.39
C THR A 49 0.91 11.18 10.09
N TYR A 50 0.20 10.08 9.91
CA TYR A 50 0.26 9.27 8.69
C TYR A 50 -0.88 9.62 7.74
N PHE A 51 -0.56 9.70 6.45
CA PHE A 51 -1.54 9.87 5.39
C PHE A 51 -1.20 8.93 4.23
N MET A 52 -2.25 8.45 3.55
CA MET A 52 -2.09 7.62 2.37
C MET A 52 -1.79 8.55 1.19
N ASP A 53 -0.57 8.45 0.68
CA ASP A 53 -0.04 9.26 -0.42
C ASP A 53 -0.42 8.64 -1.77
N ASN A 54 -0.29 7.33 -1.89
CA ASN A 54 -0.62 6.59 -3.10
C ASN A 54 -1.37 5.29 -2.80
N TRP A 55 -2.22 4.87 -3.73
CA TRP A 55 -2.89 3.57 -3.72
C TRP A 55 -2.75 2.91 -5.10
N ILE A 56 -2.16 1.72 -5.11
CA ILE A 56 -1.95 0.92 -6.32
C ILE A 56 -2.95 -0.23 -6.28
N PRO A 57 -3.87 -0.34 -7.26
CA PRO A 57 -4.85 -1.41 -7.30
C PRO A 57 -4.17 -2.77 -7.49
N GLY A 58 -4.69 -3.77 -6.79
CA GLY A 58 -4.30 -5.17 -6.99
C GLY A 58 -4.87 -5.76 -8.28
N ARG A 59 -4.37 -6.95 -8.65
CA ARG A 59 -4.99 -7.82 -9.66
C ARG A 59 -5.45 -9.11 -9.00
N LEU A 60 -6.63 -9.59 -9.39
CA LEU A 60 -7.30 -10.75 -8.78
C LEU A 60 -6.40 -11.99 -8.64
N ASP A 61 -5.55 -12.24 -9.64
CA ASP A 61 -4.69 -13.43 -9.73
C ASP A 61 -3.20 -13.15 -9.45
N SER A 62 -2.89 -12.05 -8.77
CA SER A 62 -1.50 -11.66 -8.49
C SER A 62 -1.34 -11.19 -7.03
N PRO A 63 -1.39 -12.12 -6.06
CA PRO A 63 -1.15 -11.78 -4.67
C PRO A 63 0.26 -11.23 -4.48
N VAL A 64 0.37 -10.19 -3.64
CA VAL A 64 1.64 -9.56 -3.27
C VAL A 64 2.12 -10.14 -1.95
N GLU A 65 3.03 -11.10 -2.03
CA GLU A 65 3.58 -11.85 -0.87
C GLU A 65 4.88 -11.25 -0.34
N SER A 66 5.51 -10.37 -1.12
CA SER A 66 6.68 -9.61 -0.69
C SER A 66 6.69 -8.24 -1.35
N ILE A 67 7.16 -7.27 -0.59
CA ILE A 67 7.44 -5.91 -1.05
C ILE A 67 8.91 -5.60 -0.74
N LEU A 68 9.56 -4.85 -1.63
CA LEU A 68 10.86 -4.25 -1.43
C LEU A 68 10.84 -2.82 -1.99
N TRP A 69 11.51 -1.91 -1.29
CA TRP A 69 11.82 -0.59 -1.83
C TRP A 69 13.13 -0.62 -2.61
N GLN A 70 13.10 -0.17 -3.85
CA GLN A 70 14.29 0.11 -4.64
C GLN A 70 14.51 1.64 -4.68
N GLY A 71 15.34 2.13 -3.78
CA GLY A 71 15.46 3.58 -3.55
C GLY A 71 14.21 4.18 -2.92
N LYS A 72 13.95 5.47 -3.19
CA LYS A 72 12.86 6.25 -2.56
C LYS A 72 11.50 6.21 -3.26
N ASN A 73 11.49 5.81 -4.53
CA ASN A 73 10.36 6.02 -5.44
C ASN A 73 9.98 4.76 -6.20
N THR A 74 10.63 3.62 -5.98
CA THR A 74 10.30 2.39 -6.69
C THR A 74 9.95 1.32 -5.68
N ILE A 75 8.80 0.70 -5.89
CA ILE A 75 8.39 -0.51 -5.18
C ILE A 75 8.56 -1.69 -6.12
N VAL A 76 9.20 -2.74 -5.62
CA VAL A 76 9.27 -4.05 -6.26
C VAL A 76 8.43 -5.02 -5.45
N THR A 77 7.60 -5.78 -6.15
CA THR A 77 6.71 -6.78 -5.56
C THR A 77 6.95 -8.15 -6.17
N ALA A 78 6.70 -9.18 -5.37
CA ALA A 78 6.74 -10.56 -5.81
C ALA A 78 5.65 -11.37 -5.14
N GLY A 79 5.17 -12.39 -5.85
CA GLY A 79 4.26 -13.42 -5.34
C GLY A 79 4.79 -14.81 -5.65
N PHE A 80 3.98 -15.85 -5.42
CA PHE A 80 4.36 -17.24 -5.66
C PHE A 80 4.39 -17.65 -7.14
N SER A 81 3.98 -16.77 -8.06
CA SER A 81 3.95 -17.07 -9.50
C SER A 81 5.33 -17.04 -10.17
N GLY A 82 6.41 -16.76 -9.43
CA GLY A 82 7.75 -16.56 -9.98
C GLY A 82 7.92 -15.27 -10.80
N LYS A 83 6.95 -14.35 -10.75
CA LYS A 83 7.01 -13.05 -11.42
C LYS A 83 7.25 -11.95 -10.39
N ALA A 84 8.02 -10.94 -10.79
CA ALA A 84 8.20 -9.71 -10.04
C ALA A 84 7.66 -8.53 -10.84
N PHE A 85 7.06 -7.57 -10.15
CA PHE A 85 6.55 -6.34 -10.75
C PHE A 85 7.16 -5.14 -10.05
N SER A 86 7.61 -4.15 -10.81
CA SER A 86 8.06 -2.88 -10.29
C SER A 86 7.09 -1.76 -10.65
N VAL A 87 6.93 -0.80 -9.75
CA VAL A 87 6.11 0.39 -9.94
C VAL A 87 6.84 1.59 -9.37
N VAL A 88 6.82 2.69 -10.12
CA VAL A 88 7.39 3.97 -9.70
C VAL A 88 6.28 4.84 -9.13
N ILE A 89 6.56 5.49 -8.01
CA ILE A 89 5.69 6.32 -7.18
C ILE A 89 6.36 7.65 -6.83
#